data_AF-I2B5F4-F1
#
_entry.id   AF-I2B5F4-F1
#
_cell.length_a   1.000
_cell.length_b   1.000
_cell.length_c   1.000
_cell.angle_alpha   90.00
_cell.angle_beta   90.00
_cell.angle_gamma   90.00
#
_symmetry.space_group_name_H-M   'P 1'
#
loop_
_entity.id
_entity.type
_entity.pdbx_description
1 polymer ?
#
loop_
_entity_poly.entity_id
_entity_poly.type
_entity_poly.pdbx_seq_one_letter_code
_entity_poly.pdbx_strand_id
1 'polypeptide(L)'
;MHYSRRLWLTLLVTCLLSFGVLLWLGGEIYQQAPPIPERVVTPDGTTVYTGEQIQNGQQAWFAAGGQQLGSVWGHGSYVAPDWSADWLHREALALRNIIAQDHFHATYDALSNEQQLVASGLMKQEMRQNTYNAQRNVIVISPQRAQAILQLSEHYDGLFSDAPAFHKLRVEYAMKENTLSSAVARNDLSAFFFWSAWAATTDRPGDSITYTSNWPHEELVGNTPSPSLGIWSVASVILLLGGIGALVWYGNPPIFNGGDK
;
A
#
# COMPACT_ATOMS: atom_id res chain seq x y z
N MET A 1 5.83 50.91 12.39
CA MET A 1 6.30 50.24 11.14
C MET A 1 7.28 49.09 11.37
N HIS A 2 8.24 49.14 12.31
CA HIS A 2 9.22 48.06 12.52
C HIS A 2 8.65 46.72 13.03
N TYR A 3 7.60 46.74 13.87
CA TYR A 3 6.96 45.52 14.40
C TYR A 3 6.27 44.71 13.29
N SER A 4 5.51 45.38 12.42
CA SER A 4 4.88 44.75 11.25
C SER A 4 5.94 44.14 10.31
N ARG A 5 7.05 44.85 10.07
CA ARG A 5 8.16 44.32 9.25
C ARG A 5 8.76 43.03 9.83
N ARG A 6 8.94 42.93 11.15
CA ARG A 6 9.44 41.71 11.79
C ARG A 6 8.47 40.53 11.62
N LEU A 7 7.17 40.74 11.86
CA LEU A 7 6.17 39.69 11.66
C LEU A 7 6.09 39.21 10.21
N TRP A 8 6.12 40.13 9.25
CA TRP A 8 6.15 39.78 7.83
C TRP A 8 7.42 39.02 7.43
N LEU A 9 8.58 39.39 7.97
CA LEU A 9 9.82 38.65 7.77
C LEU A 9 9.74 37.24 8.38
N THR A 10 9.23 37.10 9.61
CA THR A 10 9.02 35.80 10.24
C THR A 10 8.09 34.92 9.40
N LEU A 11 6.95 35.46 8.95
CA LEU A 11 6.02 34.74 8.08
C LEU A 11 6.70 34.31 6.77
N LEU A 12 7.41 35.22 6.11
CA LEU A 12 8.10 34.92 4.85
C LEU A 12 9.14 33.80 5.04
N VAL A 13 9.95 33.87 6.10
CA VAL A 13 10.95 32.83 6.42
C VAL A 13 10.26 31.49 6.68
N THR A 14 9.19 31.46 7.48
CA THR A 14 8.42 30.24 7.75
C THR A 14 7.86 29.65 6.45
N CYS A 15 7.27 30.47 5.58
CA CYS A 15 6.77 30.01 4.29
C CYS A 15 7.91 29.43 3.43
N LEU A 16 9.02 30.14 3.27
CA LEU A 16 10.15 29.68 2.45
C LEU A 16 10.73 28.36 2.96
N LEU A 17 10.88 28.20 4.28
CA LEU A 17 11.37 26.95 4.87
C LEU A 17 10.37 25.80 4.67
N SER A 18 9.09 26.02 4.94
CA SER A 18 8.05 25.00 4.78
C SER A 18 7.89 24.56 3.32
N PHE A 19 7.85 25.50 2.37
CA PHE A 19 7.81 25.18 0.94
C PHE A 19 9.11 24.53 0.45
N GLY A 20 10.26 24.94 0.98
CA GLY A 20 11.55 24.30 0.67
C GLY A 20 11.56 22.82 1.05
N VAL A 21 11.11 22.49 2.27
CA VAL A 21 10.97 21.09 2.72
C VAL A 21 9.95 20.33 1.88
N LEU A 22 8.79 20.94 1.59
CA LEU A 22 7.74 20.31 0.78
C LEU A 22 8.22 19.96 -0.63
N LEU A 23 8.90 20.89 -1.31
CA LEU A 23 9.42 20.67 -2.66
C LEU A 23 10.52 19.62 -2.69
N TRP A 24 11.42 19.64 -1.69
CA TRP A 24 12.47 18.63 -1.57
C TRP A 24 11.88 17.23 -1.37
N LEU A 25 10.95 17.05 -0.42
CA LEU A 25 10.28 15.77 -0.20
C LEU A 25 9.45 15.32 -1.40
N GLY A 26 8.78 16.25 -2.10
CA GLY A 26 8.05 15.93 -3.32
C GLY A 26 8.95 15.37 -4.43
N GLY A 27 10.18 15.89 -4.56
CA GLY A 27 11.18 15.37 -5.50
C GLY A 27 11.66 13.96 -5.14
N GLU A 28 11.83 13.66 -3.86
CA GLU A 28 12.18 12.32 -3.38
C GLU A 28 11.04 11.32 -3.64
N ILE A 29 9.79 11.69 -3.34
CA ILE A 29 8.61 10.84 -3.59
C ILE A 29 8.51 10.47 -5.07
N TYR A 30 8.76 11.42 -5.97
CA TYR A 30 8.70 11.17 -7.41
C TYR A 30 9.75 10.15 -7.88
N GLN A 31 10.98 10.23 -7.35
CA GLN A 31 12.07 9.34 -7.73
C GLN A 31 12.00 7.96 -7.08
N GLN A 32 11.39 7.87 -5.90
CA GLN A 32 11.30 6.64 -5.10
C GLN A 32 9.92 5.95 -5.19
N ALA A 33 9.02 6.45 -6.04
CA ALA A 33 7.71 5.86 -6.26
C ALA A 33 7.83 4.39 -6.78
N PRO A 34 6.89 3.51 -6.41
CA PRO A 34 6.86 2.16 -6.97
C PRO A 34 6.72 2.24 -8.50
N PRO A 35 7.61 1.56 -9.27
CA PRO A 35 7.55 1.63 -10.72
C PRO A 35 6.32 0.89 -11.26
N ILE A 36 5.72 1.43 -12.32
CA ILE A 36 4.76 0.69 -13.15
C ILE A 36 5.57 -0.01 -14.24
N PRO A 37 5.67 -1.36 -14.23
CA PRO A 37 6.46 -2.06 -15.23
C PRO A 37 5.79 -2.02 -16.61
N GLU A 38 6.56 -2.23 -17.67
CA GLU A 38 6.02 -2.46 -19.00
C GLU A 38 5.25 -3.79 -19.04
N ARG A 39 5.77 -4.83 -18.39
CA ARG A 39 5.14 -6.15 -18.29
C ARG A 39 5.45 -6.85 -16.98
N VAL A 40 4.49 -7.67 -16.54
CA VAL A 40 4.65 -8.68 -15.49
C VAL A 40 4.71 -10.03 -16.19
N VAL A 41 5.82 -10.76 -16.01
CA VAL A 41 6.10 -11.98 -16.76
C VAL A 41 6.55 -13.11 -15.83
N THR A 42 6.35 -14.34 -16.28
CA THR A 42 6.97 -15.53 -15.67
C THR A 42 8.37 -15.79 -16.25
N PRO A 43 9.19 -16.68 -15.67
CA PRO A 43 10.58 -16.90 -16.12
C PRO A 43 10.70 -17.47 -17.53
N ASP A 44 9.67 -18.16 -18.02
CA ASP A 44 9.53 -18.67 -19.39
C ASP A 44 9.13 -17.59 -20.42
N GLY A 45 8.83 -16.37 -19.96
CA GLY A 45 8.46 -15.24 -20.81
C GLY A 45 6.95 -15.08 -21.03
N THR A 46 6.11 -15.93 -20.41
CA THR A 46 4.65 -15.75 -20.48
C THR A 46 4.25 -14.46 -19.79
N THR A 47 3.46 -13.61 -20.46
CA THR A 47 3.01 -12.33 -19.92
C THR A 47 1.73 -12.54 -19.11
N VAL A 48 1.74 -12.08 -17.86
CA VAL A 48 0.59 -12.14 -16.94
C VAL A 48 -0.20 -10.83 -17.01
N TYR A 49 0.49 -9.70 -16.92
CA TYR A 49 -0.11 -8.37 -17.12
C TYR A 49 0.83 -7.47 -17.91
N THR A 50 0.26 -6.47 -18.57
CA THR A 50 1.00 -5.36 -19.18
C THR A 50 0.86 -4.09 -18.35
N GLY A 51 1.78 -3.15 -18.51
CA GLY A 51 1.70 -1.82 -17.90
C GLY A 51 0.47 -1.05 -18.37
N GLU A 52 0.03 -1.26 -19.62
CA GLU A 52 -1.21 -0.69 -20.15
C GLU A 52 -2.43 -1.22 -19.37
N GLN A 53 -2.50 -2.53 -19.09
CA GLN A 53 -3.58 -3.09 -18.28
C GLN A 53 -3.59 -2.55 -16.85
N ILE A 54 -2.43 -2.32 -16.24
CA ILE A 54 -2.34 -1.69 -14.91
C ILE A 54 -2.92 -0.26 -14.95
N GLN A 55 -2.57 0.52 -15.97
CA GLN A 55 -3.06 1.90 -16.12
C GLN A 55 -4.55 1.95 -16.47
N ASN A 56 -5.01 1.10 -17.38
CA ASN A 56 -6.43 0.96 -17.72
C ASN A 56 -7.24 0.46 -16.52
N GLY A 57 -6.66 -0.43 -15.71
CA GLY A 57 -7.24 -0.90 -14.46
C GLY A 57 -7.44 0.21 -13.44
N GLN A 58 -6.48 1.14 -13.35
CA GLN A 58 -6.63 2.33 -12.51
C GLN A 58 -7.80 3.21 -13.01
N GLN A 59 -7.96 3.37 -14.32
CA GLN A 59 -9.10 4.10 -14.89
C GLN A 59 -10.42 3.36 -14.65
N ALA A 60 -10.45 2.03 -14.77
CA ALA A 60 -11.59 1.20 -14.44
C ALA A 60 -11.98 1.32 -12.96
N TRP A 61 -11.00 1.38 -12.05
CA TRP A 61 -11.23 1.64 -10.63
C TRP A 61 -11.89 3.00 -10.41
N PHE A 62 -11.41 4.07 -11.04
CA PHE A 62 -12.06 5.38 -10.98
C PHE A 62 -13.48 5.35 -11.53
N ALA A 63 -13.71 4.66 -12.65
CA ALA A 63 -15.04 4.51 -13.25
C ALA A 63 -16.01 3.70 -12.37
N ALA A 64 -15.50 2.75 -11.59
CA ALA A 64 -16.27 1.99 -10.60
C ALA A 64 -16.66 2.81 -9.36
N GLY A 65 -16.20 4.06 -9.23
CA GLY A 65 -16.42 4.94 -8.09
C GLY A 65 -15.15 5.24 -7.28
N GLY A 66 -14.04 4.57 -7.60
CA GLY A 66 -12.72 4.80 -7.00
C GLY A 66 -12.75 4.73 -5.47
N GLN A 67 -12.25 5.81 -4.86
CA GLN A 67 -12.18 5.98 -3.40
C GLN A 67 -13.54 6.14 -2.71
N GLN A 68 -14.65 6.29 -3.45
CA GLN A 68 -15.98 6.30 -2.84
C GLN A 68 -16.53 4.89 -2.61
N LEU A 69 -16.05 3.92 -3.39
CA LEU A 69 -16.49 2.52 -3.28
C LEU A 69 -15.77 1.78 -2.15
N GLY A 70 -14.44 1.91 -2.09
CA GLY A 70 -13.57 1.37 -1.05
C GLY A 70 -12.28 2.16 -1.00
N SER A 71 -11.18 1.55 -0.55
CA SER A 71 -9.87 2.22 -0.46
C SER A 71 -8.78 1.51 -1.25
N VAL A 72 -7.74 2.27 -1.60
CA VAL A 72 -6.46 1.77 -2.13
C VAL A 72 -5.38 2.50 -1.34
N TRP A 73 -4.41 1.76 -0.83
CA TRP A 73 -3.35 2.31 0.05
C TRP A 73 -3.89 3.13 1.24
N GLY A 74 -5.01 2.69 1.82
CA GLY A 74 -5.65 3.30 2.99
C GLY A 74 -6.45 4.57 2.71
N HIS A 75 -6.50 5.02 1.45
CA HIS A 75 -7.24 6.22 1.07
C HIS A 75 -8.53 5.84 0.34
N GLY A 76 -9.67 6.13 0.97
CA GLY A 76 -11.00 5.93 0.39
C GLY A 76 -12.06 5.74 1.45
N SER A 77 -13.16 5.09 1.07
CA SER A 77 -14.27 4.78 1.95
C SER A 77 -14.02 3.49 2.75
N TYR A 78 -14.84 3.26 3.76
CA TYR A 78 -14.63 2.22 4.78
C TYR A 78 -15.68 1.11 4.79
N VAL A 79 -16.58 1.07 3.79
CA VAL A 79 -17.62 0.04 3.71
C VAL A 79 -17.09 -1.17 2.95
N ALA A 80 -16.71 -0.99 1.68
CA ALA A 80 -15.92 -1.99 0.98
C ALA A 80 -14.47 -2.00 1.53
N PRO A 81 -13.73 -3.10 1.35
CA PRO A 81 -12.39 -3.22 1.90
C PRO A 81 -11.39 -2.24 1.25
N ASP A 82 -10.19 -2.19 1.80
CA ASP A 82 -9.04 -1.70 1.05
C ASP A 82 -8.61 -2.79 0.05
N TRP A 83 -8.64 -2.47 -1.24
CA TRP A 83 -8.39 -3.44 -2.32
C TRP A 83 -6.92 -3.85 -2.40
N SER A 84 -5.98 -2.99 -1.99
CA SER A 84 -4.57 -3.36 -1.91
C SER A 84 -4.33 -4.37 -0.79
N ALA A 85 -4.96 -4.15 0.37
CA ALA A 85 -4.85 -5.06 1.51
C ALA A 85 -5.60 -6.38 1.30
N ASP A 86 -6.82 -6.34 0.76
CA ASP A 86 -7.62 -7.54 0.49
C ASP A 86 -6.96 -8.41 -0.59
N TRP A 87 -6.46 -7.81 -1.68
CA TRP A 87 -5.70 -8.54 -2.70
C TRP A 87 -4.45 -9.18 -2.08
N LEU A 88 -3.65 -8.40 -1.35
CA LEU A 88 -2.42 -8.86 -0.70
C LEU A 88 -2.67 -10.08 0.18
N HIS A 89 -3.66 -10.00 1.07
CA HIS A 89 -3.99 -11.08 1.98
C HIS A 89 -4.42 -12.36 1.22
N ARG A 90 -5.33 -12.21 0.26
CA ARG A 90 -5.82 -13.33 -0.56
C ARG A 90 -4.69 -13.96 -1.38
N GLU A 91 -3.79 -13.14 -1.94
CA GLU A 91 -2.66 -13.60 -2.72
C GLU A 91 -1.70 -14.40 -1.84
N ALA A 92 -1.41 -13.92 -0.62
CA ALA A 92 -0.58 -14.62 0.35
C ALA A 92 -1.17 -15.98 0.73
N LEU A 93 -2.47 -16.05 1.00
CA LEU A 93 -3.15 -17.31 1.30
C LEU A 93 -3.15 -18.28 0.11
N ALA A 94 -3.47 -17.79 -1.09
CA ALA A 94 -3.50 -18.59 -2.30
C ALA A 94 -2.11 -19.13 -2.65
N LEU A 95 -1.10 -18.27 -2.67
CA LEU A 95 0.29 -18.64 -2.95
C LEU A 95 0.83 -19.64 -1.93
N ARG A 96 0.55 -19.43 -0.64
CA ARG A 96 0.94 -20.37 0.42
C ARG A 96 0.32 -21.76 0.22
N ASN A 97 -0.94 -21.82 -0.19
CA ASN A 97 -1.61 -23.10 -0.46
C ASN A 97 -1.10 -23.76 -1.76
N ILE A 98 -0.77 -22.98 -2.80
CA ILE A 98 -0.14 -23.49 -4.03
C ILE A 98 1.23 -24.08 -3.71
N ILE A 99 2.06 -23.37 -2.93
CA ILE A 99 3.36 -23.88 -2.47
C ILE A 99 3.20 -25.17 -1.65
N ALA A 100 2.20 -25.22 -0.76
CA ALA A 100 1.90 -26.42 0.02
C ALA A 100 1.58 -27.62 -0.89
N GLN A 101 0.74 -27.41 -1.90
CA GLN A 101 0.36 -28.45 -2.85
C GLN A 101 1.54 -28.92 -3.72
N ASP A 102 2.37 -27.98 -4.18
CA ASP A 102 3.53 -28.28 -5.04
C ASP A 102 4.63 -29.03 -4.28
N HIS A 103 4.95 -28.60 -3.05
CA HIS A 103 6.07 -29.15 -2.29
C HIS A 103 5.70 -30.38 -1.44
N PHE A 104 4.45 -30.47 -0.98
CA PHE A 104 4.04 -31.48 -0.01
C PHE A 104 2.79 -32.28 -0.43
N HIS A 105 2.20 -31.97 -1.59
CA HIS A 105 1.04 -32.68 -2.15
C HIS A 105 -0.19 -32.69 -1.23
N ALA A 106 -0.34 -31.65 -0.40
CA ALA A 106 -1.46 -31.49 0.51
C ALA A 106 -1.82 -30.00 0.65
N THR A 107 -3.05 -29.73 1.12
CA THR A 107 -3.47 -28.38 1.47
C THR A 107 -2.70 -27.86 2.67
N TYR A 108 -2.52 -26.54 2.76
CA TYR A 108 -1.75 -25.93 3.84
C TYR A 108 -2.23 -26.35 5.25
N ASP A 109 -3.55 -26.46 5.44
CA ASP A 109 -4.15 -26.82 6.74
C ASP A 109 -3.94 -28.29 7.12
N ALA A 110 -3.59 -29.15 6.16
CA ALA A 110 -3.30 -30.57 6.40
C ALA A 110 -1.81 -30.86 6.68
N LEU A 111 -0.95 -29.84 6.52
CA LEU A 111 0.49 -29.97 6.74
C LEU A 111 0.85 -30.04 8.23
N SER A 112 2.00 -30.65 8.53
CA SER A 112 2.61 -30.54 9.86
C SER A 112 3.08 -29.11 10.13
N ASN A 113 3.26 -28.74 11.40
CA ASN A 113 3.75 -27.40 11.77
C ASN A 113 5.08 -27.04 11.07
N GLU A 114 6.00 -27.99 10.93
CA GLU A 114 7.28 -27.77 10.25
C GLU A 114 7.08 -27.48 8.75
N GLN A 115 6.20 -28.23 8.08
CA GLN A 115 5.87 -28.02 6.67
C GLN A 115 5.14 -26.69 6.45
N GLN A 116 4.24 -26.30 7.37
CA GLN A 116 3.57 -25.00 7.36
C GLN A 116 4.56 -23.83 7.47
N LEU A 117 5.59 -23.96 8.32
CA LEU A 117 6.65 -22.97 8.45
C LEU A 117 7.45 -22.83 7.15
N VAL A 118 7.79 -23.94 6.49
CA VAL A 118 8.48 -23.92 5.20
C VAL A 118 7.62 -23.25 4.12
N ALA A 119 6.36 -23.65 3.97
CA ALA A 119 5.46 -23.06 2.97
C ALA A 119 5.23 -21.56 3.20
N SER A 120 5.07 -21.13 4.46
CA SER A 120 4.93 -19.72 4.82
C SER A 120 6.21 -18.92 4.57
N GLY A 121 7.38 -19.49 4.86
CA GLY A 121 8.67 -18.86 4.61
C GLY A 121 8.93 -18.62 3.12
N LEU A 122 8.64 -19.62 2.28
CA LEU A 122 8.77 -19.51 0.82
C LEU A 122 7.78 -18.48 0.24
N MET A 123 6.52 -18.50 0.69
CA MET A 123 5.53 -17.50 0.27
C MET A 123 5.99 -16.08 0.64
N LYS A 124 6.43 -15.88 1.89
CA LYS A 124 6.90 -14.57 2.35
C LYS A 124 8.10 -14.09 1.53
N GLN A 125 9.07 -14.97 1.27
CA GLN A 125 10.23 -14.64 0.45
C GLN A 125 9.82 -14.21 -0.96
N GLU A 126 8.95 -14.98 -1.61
CA GLU A 126 8.46 -14.71 -2.96
C GLU A 126 7.67 -13.38 -3.04
N MET A 127 6.87 -13.05 -2.03
CA MET A 127 6.08 -11.82 -2.02
C MET A 127 6.90 -10.58 -1.71
N ARG A 128 7.92 -10.69 -0.84
CA ARG A 128 8.77 -9.54 -0.46
C ARG A 128 9.90 -9.25 -1.43
N GLN A 129 10.43 -10.28 -2.08
CA GLN A 129 11.59 -10.13 -2.95
C GLN A 129 11.27 -9.20 -4.12
N ASN A 130 12.11 -8.18 -4.30
CA ASN A 130 11.99 -7.26 -5.42
C ASN A 130 12.56 -7.88 -6.69
N THR A 131 11.66 -8.28 -7.59
CA THR A 131 11.98 -8.89 -8.88
C THR A 131 11.83 -7.92 -10.05
N TYR A 132 11.69 -6.62 -9.78
CA TYR A 132 11.67 -5.59 -10.81
C TYR A 132 13.06 -5.43 -11.43
N ASN A 133 13.13 -5.58 -12.76
CA ASN A 133 14.33 -5.39 -13.55
C ASN A 133 14.25 -4.05 -14.28
N ALA A 134 15.00 -3.05 -13.81
CA ALA A 134 14.98 -1.69 -14.37
C ALA A 134 15.46 -1.61 -15.82
N GLN A 135 16.36 -2.51 -16.25
CA GLN A 135 16.90 -2.51 -17.61
C GLN A 135 15.89 -3.01 -18.65
N ARG A 136 15.07 -4.00 -18.27
CA ARG A 136 14.03 -4.58 -19.11
C ARG A 136 12.64 -4.00 -18.85
N ASN A 137 12.50 -3.19 -17.81
CA ASN A 137 11.23 -2.64 -17.32
C ASN A 137 10.16 -3.73 -17.08
N VAL A 138 10.54 -4.83 -16.43
CA VAL A 138 9.62 -5.94 -16.14
C VAL A 138 9.69 -6.38 -14.69
N ILE A 139 8.57 -6.85 -14.16
CA ILE A 139 8.53 -7.65 -12.93
C ILE A 139 8.51 -9.12 -13.34
N VAL A 140 9.41 -9.93 -12.76
CA VAL A 140 9.41 -11.38 -12.97
C VAL A 140 8.80 -12.07 -11.77
N ILE A 141 7.72 -12.84 -11.95
CA ILE A 141 7.06 -13.57 -10.87
C ILE A 141 7.16 -15.09 -11.09
N SER A 142 7.15 -15.88 -10.02
CA SER A 142 7.12 -17.35 -10.17
C SER A 142 5.85 -17.85 -10.87
N PRO A 143 5.89 -19.04 -11.49
CA PRO A 143 4.69 -19.71 -12.00
C PRO A 143 3.61 -19.90 -10.93
N GLN A 144 4.00 -20.20 -9.68
CA GLN A 144 3.09 -20.33 -8.54
C GLN A 144 2.36 -19.02 -8.24
N ARG A 145 3.10 -17.90 -8.21
CA ARG A 145 2.51 -16.58 -7.99
C ARG A 145 1.61 -16.17 -9.16
N ALA A 146 1.98 -16.50 -10.40
CA ALA A 146 1.11 -16.30 -11.55
C ALA A 146 -0.21 -17.08 -11.43
N GLN A 147 -0.18 -18.31 -10.93
CA GLN A 147 -1.39 -19.09 -10.65
C GLN A 147 -2.25 -18.46 -9.54
N ALA A 148 -1.64 -17.95 -8.46
CA ALA A 148 -2.36 -17.23 -7.41
C ALA A 148 -3.06 -15.98 -7.97
N ILE A 149 -2.36 -15.20 -8.79
CA ILE A 149 -2.92 -14.00 -9.45
C ILE A 149 -4.12 -14.34 -10.32
N LEU A 150 -4.07 -15.45 -11.07
CA LEU A 150 -5.21 -15.89 -11.89
C LEU A 150 -6.44 -16.23 -11.02
N GLN A 151 -6.26 -16.95 -9.91
CA GLN A 151 -7.35 -17.25 -8.97
C GLN A 151 -7.99 -15.97 -8.40
N LEU A 152 -7.17 -14.97 -8.06
CA LEU A 152 -7.67 -13.68 -7.58
C LEU A 152 -8.34 -12.87 -8.68
N SER A 153 -7.83 -12.92 -9.91
CA SER A 153 -8.44 -12.25 -11.06
C SER A 153 -9.86 -12.75 -11.29
N GLU A 154 -10.09 -14.05 -11.21
CA GLU A 154 -11.43 -14.65 -11.29
C GLU A 154 -12.33 -14.19 -10.14
N HIS A 155 -11.79 -14.10 -8.91
CA HIS A 155 -12.54 -13.59 -7.76
C HIS A 155 -13.02 -12.15 -7.98
N TYR A 156 -12.14 -11.25 -8.40
CA TYR A 156 -12.49 -9.84 -8.60
C TYR A 156 -13.33 -9.61 -9.87
N ASP A 157 -13.15 -10.41 -10.92
CA ASP A 157 -14.08 -10.41 -12.07
C ASP A 157 -15.51 -10.76 -11.63
N GLY A 158 -15.67 -11.80 -10.81
CA GLY A 158 -16.95 -12.20 -10.23
C GLY A 158 -17.54 -11.14 -9.29
N LEU A 159 -16.72 -10.52 -8.45
CA LEU A 159 -17.15 -9.50 -7.50
C LEU A 159 -17.66 -8.23 -8.21
N PHE A 160 -16.95 -7.76 -9.25
CA PHE A 160 -17.28 -6.53 -9.96
C PHE A 160 -18.30 -6.72 -11.12
N SER A 161 -18.68 -7.96 -11.43
CA SER A 161 -19.73 -8.30 -12.40
C SER A 161 -21.11 -8.45 -11.73
N ASP A 162 -22.03 -9.17 -12.37
CA ASP A 162 -23.36 -9.56 -11.89
C ASP A 162 -23.44 -11.04 -11.47
N ALA A 163 -22.29 -11.71 -11.29
CA ALA A 163 -22.25 -13.13 -10.93
C ALA A 163 -23.03 -13.42 -9.64
N PRO A 164 -24.06 -14.29 -9.64
CA PRO A 164 -24.95 -14.47 -8.48
C PRO A 164 -24.25 -14.92 -7.20
N ALA A 165 -23.14 -15.65 -7.33
CA ALA A 165 -22.32 -16.13 -6.20
C ALA A 165 -21.79 -14.99 -5.32
N PHE A 166 -21.64 -13.78 -5.88
CA PHE A 166 -21.09 -12.61 -5.20
C PHE A 166 -22.15 -11.61 -4.72
N HIS A 167 -23.45 -11.88 -4.95
CA HIS A 167 -24.53 -10.96 -4.58
C HIS A 167 -24.47 -10.55 -3.10
N LYS A 168 -24.36 -11.54 -2.21
CA LYS A 168 -24.28 -11.29 -0.76
C LYS A 168 -23.09 -10.39 -0.40
N LEU A 169 -21.92 -10.67 -0.99
CA LEU A 169 -20.71 -9.90 -0.72
C LEU A 169 -20.81 -8.47 -1.25
N ARG A 170 -21.42 -8.27 -2.43
CA ARG A 170 -21.71 -6.93 -2.95
C ARG A 170 -22.64 -6.14 -2.03
N VAL A 171 -23.68 -6.78 -1.48
CA VAL A 171 -24.57 -6.13 -0.50
C VAL A 171 -23.78 -5.72 0.75
N GLU A 172 -22.94 -6.61 1.29
CA GLU A 172 -22.08 -6.32 2.45
C GLU A 172 -21.10 -5.16 2.18
N TYR A 173 -20.59 -5.06 0.95
CA TYR A 173 -19.68 -3.98 0.52
C TYR A 173 -20.41 -2.75 -0.03
N ALA A 174 -21.75 -2.71 0.03
CA ALA A 174 -22.58 -1.66 -0.56
C ALA A 174 -22.27 -1.36 -2.05
N MET A 175 -21.88 -2.40 -2.80
CA MET A 175 -21.62 -2.36 -4.23
C MET A 175 -22.92 -2.61 -5.02
N LYS A 176 -23.09 -1.91 -6.14
CA LYS A 176 -24.16 -2.23 -7.08
C LYS A 176 -23.86 -3.55 -7.81
N GLU A 177 -24.90 -4.25 -8.21
CA GLU A 177 -24.76 -5.33 -9.20
C GLU A 177 -24.16 -4.78 -10.48
N ASN A 178 -23.30 -5.58 -11.13
CA ASN A 178 -22.61 -5.19 -12.37
C ASN A 178 -21.86 -3.85 -12.23
N THR A 179 -21.03 -3.73 -11.18
CA THR A 179 -20.28 -2.50 -10.88
C THR A 179 -19.46 -2.05 -12.10
N LEU A 180 -18.84 -3.00 -12.81
CA LEU A 180 -18.18 -2.81 -14.10
C LEU A 180 -18.71 -3.82 -15.12
N SER A 181 -19.38 -3.34 -16.18
CA SER A 181 -20.00 -4.20 -17.19
C SER A 181 -19.02 -4.86 -18.17
N SER A 182 -17.91 -4.18 -18.48
CA SER A 182 -16.89 -4.68 -19.40
C SER A 182 -16.00 -5.72 -18.73
N ALA A 183 -15.95 -6.94 -19.28
CA ALA A 183 -15.03 -7.98 -18.82
C ALA A 183 -13.56 -7.58 -18.98
N VAL A 184 -13.22 -6.85 -20.05
CA VAL A 184 -11.87 -6.32 -20.25
C VAL A 184 -11.50 -5.34 -19.14
N ALA A 185 -12.42 -4.43 -18.78
CA ALA A 185 -12.17 -3.47 -17.70
C ALA A 185 -12.03 -4.14 -16.33
N ARG A 186 -12.75 -5.25 -16.08
CA ARG A 186 -12.61 -6.03 -14.84
C ARG A 186 -11.29 -6.79 -14.78
N ASN A 187 -10.84 -7.36 -15.90
CA ASN A 187 -9.52 -7.98 -15.99
C ASN A 187 -8.40 -6.95 -15.76
N ASP A 188 -8.51 -5.77 -16.37
CA ASP A 188 -7.54 -4.69 -16.19
C ASP A 188 -7.56 -4.16 -14.74
N LEU A 189 -8.74 -4.09 -14.11
CA LEU A 189 -8.87 -3.75 -12.69
C LEU A 189 -8.07 -4.71 -11.80
N SER A 190 -8.09 -6.03 -12.08
CA SER A 190 -7.27 -7.00 -11.37
C SER A 190 -5.77 -6.71 -11.52
N ALA A 191 -5.31 -6.28 -12.69
CA ALA A 191 -3.92 -5.87 -12.90
C ALA A 191 -3.52 -4.68 -12.01
N PHE A 192 -4.42 -3.70 -11.86
CA PHE A 192 -4.20 -2.55 -10.98
C PHE A 192 -4.18 -2.95 -9.50
N PHE A 193 -5.11 -3.79 -9.05
CA PHE A 193 -5.13 -4.28 -7.67
C PHE A 193 -3.88 -5.10 -7.36
N PHE A 194 -3.48 -6.00 -8.25
CA PHE A 194 -2.19 -6.70 -8.17
C PHE A 194 -1.03 -5.73 -8.01
N TRP A 195 -0.90 -4.72 -8.87
CA TRP A 195 0.22 -3.78 -8.81
C TRP A 195 0.23 -2.99 -7.48
N SER A 196 -0.93 -2.56 -7.00
CA SER A 196 -1.02 -1.85 -5.72
C SER A 196 -0.62 -2.73 -4.53
N ALA A 197 -0.99 -4.01 -4.55
CA ALA A 197 -0.60 -4.99 -3.53
C ALA A 197 0.89 -5.39 -3.65
N TRP A 198 1.41 -5.51 -4.89
CA TRP A 198 2.83 -5.75 -5.15
C TRP A 198 3.69 -4.63 -4.57
N ALA A 199 3.33 -3.36 -4.80
CA ALA A 199 4.01 -2.22 -4.19
C ALA A 199 3.95 -2.26 -2.66
N ALA A 200 2.84 -2.75 -2.10
CA ALA A 200 2.64 -2.84 -0.65
C ALA A 200 3.40 -4.00 0.02
N THR A 201 3.84 -5.00 -0.74
CA THR A 201 4.54 -6.20 -0.26
C THR A 201 6.02 -6.25 -0.60
N THR A 202 6.43 -5.58 -1.66
CA THR A 202 7.78 -5.70 -2.20
C THR A 202 8.73 -4.71 -1.55
N ASP A 203 9.86 -5.22 -1.05
CA ASP A 203 10.93 -4.42 -0.46
C ASP A 203 11.52 -3.43 -1.49
N ARG A 204 11.85 -2.21 -1.05
CA ARG A 204 12.57 -1.26 -1.92
C ARG A 204 13.97 -1.81 -2.26
N PRO A 205 14.54 -1.45 -3.42
CA PRO A 205 15.90 -1.85 -3.75
C PRO A 205 16.90 -1.41 -2.67
N GLY A 206 17.57 -2.38 -2.02
CA GLY A 206 18.56 -2.11 -0.98
C GLY A 206 18.00 -1.74 0.40
N ASP A 207 16.70 -1.89 0.62
CA ASP A 207 16.03 -1.63 1.91
C ASP A 207 15.32 -2.90 2.42
N SER A 208 14.85 -2.85 3.68
CA SER A 208 14.07 -3.91 4.32
C SER A 208 12.62 -3.50 4.60
N ILE A 209 12.18 -2.39 3.98
CA ILE A 209 10.79 -1.93 4.02
C ILE A 209 10.22 -1.88 2.62
N THR A 210 8.91 -2.09 2.50
CA THR A 210 8.21 -2.07 1.22
C THR A 210 8.08 -0.64 0.65
N TYR A 211 7.66 -0.51 -0.61
CA TYR A 211 7.44 0.82 -1.21
C TYR A 211 6.42 1.68 -0.45
N THR A 212 5.50 1.05 0.29
CA THR A 212 4.50 1.69 1.17
C THR A 212 4.93 1.72 2.64
N SER A 213 6.22 1.48 2.93
CA SER A 213 6.78 1.49 4.29
C SER A 213 6.14 0.44 5.21
N ASN A 214 5.98 -0.79 4.71
CA ASN A 214 5.36 -1.95 5.39
C ASN A 214 3.87 -1.77 5.72
N TRP A 215 3.17 -0.85 5.06
CA TRP A 215 1.72 -0.83 5.04
C TRP A 215 1.18 -1.78 3.93
N PRO A 216 0.07 -2.50 4.12
CA PRO A 216 -0.75 -2.61 5.31
C PRO A 216 -0.16 -3.60 6.31
N HIS A 217 -0.64 -3.59 7.55
CA HIS A 217 -0.28 -4.61 8.54
C HIS A 217 -0.73 -5.99 8.03
N GLU A 218 0.23 -6.87 7.79
CA GLU A 218 -0.01 -8.25 7.36
C GLU A 218 1.11 -9.15 7.90
N GLU A 219 0.77 -10.02 8.85
CA GLU A 219 1.74 -10.89 9.51
C GLU A 219 2.29 -11.95 8.55
N LEU A 220 1.47 -12.43 7.60
CA LEU A 220 1.86 -13.46 6.63
C LEU A 220 3.10 -13.07 5.82
N VAL A 221 3.17 -11.81 5.39
CA VAL A 221 4.31 -11.26 4.64
C VAL A 221 5.29 -10.49 5.54
N GLY A 222 5.04 -10.44 6.85
CA GLY A 222 5.86 -9.72 7.82
C GLY A 222 5.83 -8.20 7.67
N ASN A 223 4.71 -7.64 7.19
CA ASN A 223 4.50 -6.21 7.20
C ASN A 223 4.18 -5.73 8.62
N THR A 224 5.22 -5.24 9.29
CA THR A 224 5.14 -4.64 10.61
C THR A 224 5.76 -3.23 10.61
N PRO A 225 5.34 -2.33 11.52
CA PRO A 225 5.92 -1.01 11.67
C PRO A 225 7.45 -1.05 11.75
N SER A 226 8.14 -0.22 10.96
CA SER A 226 9.59 -0.14 11.01
C SER A 226 10.06 0.50 12.33
N PRO A 227 11.29 0.21 12.80
CA PRO A 227 11.85 0.88 13.97
C PRO A 227 11.90 2.41 13.81
N SER A 228 12.19 2.91 12.60
CA SER A 228 12.23 4.34 12.31
C SER A 228 10.87 5.01 12.48
N LEU A 229 9.77 4.34 12.10
CA LEU A 229 8.41 4.83 12.30
C LEU A 229 8.09 5.02 13.79
N GLY A 230 8.52 4.08 14.63
CA GLY A 230 8.36 4.18 16.09
C GLY A 230 9.10 5.38 16.69
N ILE A 231 10.36 5.62 16.27
CA ILE A 231 11.17 6.74 16.75
C ILE A 231 10.51 8.09 16.41
N TRP A 232 10.10 8.28 15.15
CA TRP A 232 9.48 9.54 14.72
C TRP A 232 8.10 9.77 15.34
N SER A 233 7.35 8.70 15.60
CA SER A 233 6.07 8.79 16.31
C SER A 233 6.27 9.35 17.73
N VAL A 234 7.22 8.83 18.50
CA VAL A 234 7.55 9.34 19.85
C VAL A 234 8.09 10.76 19.79
N ALA A 235 9.01 11.04 18.84
CA ALA A 235 9.56 12.37 18.66
C ALA A 235 8.47 13.42 18.37
N SER A 236 7.47 13.09 17.55
CA SER A 236 6.37 14.00 17.22
C SER A 236 5.53 14.38 18.45
N VAL A 237 5.28 13.42 19.36
CA VAL A 237 4.55 13.67 20.62
C VAL A 237 5.36 14.57 21.54
N ILE A 238 6.67 14.34 21.67
CA ILE A 238 7.56 15.19 22.47
C ILE A 238 7.57 16.62 21.91
N LEU A 239 7.69 16.78 20.59
CA LEU A 239 7.68 18.09 19.93
C LEU A 239 6.33 18.80 20.08
N LEU A 240 5.22 18.08 19.99
CA LEU A 240 3.88 18.63 20.22
C LEU A 240 3.75 19.18 21.65
N LEU A 241 4.07 18.36 22.66
CA LEU A 241 3.98 18.76 24.07
C LEU A 241 4.94 19.91 24.39
N GLY A 242 6.17 19.85 23.88
CA GLY A 242 7.15 20.93 24.02
C GLY A 242 6.68 22.22 23.35
N GLY A 243 6.08 22.14 22.17
CA GLY A 243 5.52 23.28 21.45
C GLY A 243 4.34 23.92 22.18
N ILE A 244 3.41 23.12 22.70
CA ILE A 244 2.30 23.59 23.54
C ILE A 244 2.83 24.29 24.79
N GLY A 245 3.78 23.65 25.50
CA GLY A 245 4.39 24.22 26.71
C GLY A 245 5.10 25.54 26.45
N ALA A 246 5.89 25.63 25.37
CA ALA A 246 6.57 26.86 24.97
C ALA A 246 5.60 27.98 24.61
N LEU A 247 4.50 27.67 23.90
CA LEU A 247 3.48 28.65 23.54
C LEU A 247 2.78 29.22 24.79
N VAL A 248 2.42 28.36 25.74
CA VAL A 248 1.79 28.77 27.00
C VAL A 248 2.75 29.63 27.84
N TRP A 249 4.02 29.23 27.94
CA TRP A 249 5.04 30.00 28.67
C TRP A 249 5.26 31.38 28.06
N TYR A 250 5.35 31.46 26.73
CA TYR A 250 5.54 32.74 26.03
C TYR A 250 4.30 33.64 26.12
N GLY A 251 3.09 33.06 26.06
CA GLY A 251 1.82 33.78 26.15
C GLY A 251 1.43 34.22 27.57
N ASN A 252 1.91 33.52 28.59
CA ASN A 252 1.73 33.83 30.01
C ASN A 252 3.08 33.70 30.74
N PRO A 253 4.00 34.67 30.56
CA PRO A 253 5.25 34.65 31.29
C PRO A 253 4.94 34.68 32.79
N PRO A 254 5.56 33.81 33.61
CA PRO A 254 5.31 33.82 35.04
C PRO A 254 5.59 35.21 35.58
N ILE A 255 4.55 35.85 36.14
CA ILE A 255 4.70 37.08 36.92
C ILE A 255 5.45 36.66 38.17
N PHE A 256 6.78 36.75 38.14
CA PHE A 256 7.57 36.88 39.35
C PHE A 256 7.21 38.24 39.96
N ASN A 257 6.05 38.30 40.63
CA ASN A 257 5.72 39.35 41.58
C ASN A 257 6.63 39.16 42.80
N GLY A 258 7.88 39.56 42.64
CA GLY A 258 8.78 39.88 43.73
C GLY A 258 8.84 41.39 43.88
N GLY A 259 8.21 41.89 44.94
CA GLY A 259 8.54 43.15 45.64
C GLY A 259 8.60 44.44 44.84
N ASP A 260 7.59 45.31 44.99
CA ASP A 260 7.72 46.56 45.77
C ASP A 260 6.55 47.50 45.47
N LYS A 261 5.58 47.56 46.40
CA LYS A 261 5.13 48.76 47.14
C LYS A 261 4.07 48.38 48.17
#